data_AF-A0A1Y2BVT1-F1
#
_entry.id   AF-A0A1Y2BVT1-F1
#
_cell.length_a   1.000
_cell.length_b   1.000
_cell.length_c   1.000
_cell.angle_alpha   90.00
_cell.angle_beta   90.00
_cell.angle_gamma   90.00
#
_symmetry.space_group_name_H-M   'P 1'
#
loop_
_entity.id
_entity.type
_entity.pdbx_description
1 polymer ?
#
loop_
_entity_poly.entity_id
_entity_poly.type
_entity_poly.pdbx_seq_one_letter_code
_entity_poly.pdbx_strand_id
1 'polypeptide(L)'
;MVHHSSIKSPLLPTTTPSTIDENINNNDKTVYNAITFYQKMVPRDPHEINRTATPLELLFDLTLVVSISITSEQFTHLVLEGFNIDLAIFLFFATFSSNWMAWMDFTWFLTAYDPDDVFFRIGTLGQILGILTIGTGVPSAFMFNFIQVLYGFILLRAFYVSFYLGRAAFEDSVNRIYNLRMIFLTTLVQAGWYITSVYGPPTIEWTASTFVVLMFCEFFFPYISEIATPSPGRHPIHLGERYGAL
;
A
#
# COMPACT_ATOMS: atom_id res chain seq x y z
N MET A 1 -42.88 34.10 -26.16
CA MET A 1 -43.15 35.53 -26.48
C MET A 1 -42.84 36.32 -25.21
N VAL A 2 -41.71 37.03 -25.17
CA VAL A 2 -41.61 38.52 -25.33
C VAL A 2 -42.38 39.26 -24.21
N HIS A 3 -41.90 40.23 -23.43
CA HIS A 3 -40.63 40.92 -23.16
C HIS A 3 -41.02 42.12 -22.26
N HIS A 4 -40.18 42.53 -21.30
CA HIS A 4 -40.11 43.89 -20.69
C HIS A 4 -41.36 44.41 -19.91
N SER A 5 -41.31 45.35 -18.95
CA SER A 5 -40.42 46.46 -18.58
C SER A 5 -40.69 46.85 -17.11
N SER A 6 -39.69 46.97 -16.23
CA SER A 6 -39.02 48.23 -15.82
C SER A 6 -39.95 49.39 -15.46
N ILE A 7 -39.98 49.76 -14.17
CA ILE A 7 -40.19 51.14 -13.73
C ILE A 7 -38.93 51.60 -12.97
N LYS A 8 -38.26 52.61 -13.53
CA LYS A 8 -37.15 53.37 -12.94
C LYS A 8 -37.71 54.48 -12.06
N SER A 9 -36.99 54.89 -11.02
CA SER A 9 -36.49 56.28 -10.95
C SER A 9 -35.48 56.51 -9.81
N PRO A 10 -34.62 57.55 -9.94
CA PRO A 10 -33.29 57.64 -9.34
C PRO A 10 -33.15 58.80 -8.35
N LEU A 11 -32.29 58.69 -7.33
CA LEU A 11 -31.65 59.84 -6.68
C LEU A 11 -30.26 59.43 -6.16
N LEU A 12 -29.21 59.94 -6.80
CA LEU A 12 -27.86 60.11 -6.23
C LEU A 12 -27.72 61.61 -5.90
N PRO A 13 -26.97 61.99 -4.85
CA PRO A 13 -25.61 62.44 -5.13
C PRO A 13 -24.54 62.04 -4.09
N THR A 14 -23.38 61.73 -4.68
CA THR A 14 -21.98 61.72 -4.21
C THR A 14 -21.58 62.65 -3.07
N THR A 15 -20.89 62.09 -2.06
CA THR A 15 -19.78 62.74 -1.34
C THR A 15 -18.61 61.76 -1.15
N THR A 16 -17.41 62.31 -1.29
CA THR A 16 -16.09 61.75 -1.59
C THR A 16 -15.38 61.02 -0.41
N PRO A 17 -14.14 60.51 -0.58
CA PRO A 17 -13.74 59.12 -0.33
C PRO A 17 -13.25 58.89 1.12
N SER A 18 -13.61 57.74 1.71
CA SER A 18 -12.94 57.24 2.91
C SER A 18 -12.50 55.80 2.71
N THR A 19 -11.19 55.64 2.81
CA THR A 19 -10.43 54.40 2.95
C THR A 19 -11.02 53.50 4.02
N ILE A 20 -11.74 52.45 3.63
CA ILE A 20 -12.07 51.31 4.50
C ILE A 20 -12.03 50.02 3.65
N ASP A 21 -10.94 49.29 3.85
CA ASP A 21 -10.83 47.82 3.83
C ASP A 21 -11.01 47.07 2.51
N GLU A 22 -10.07 47.30 1.60
CA GLU A 22 -9.70 46.35 0.53
C GLU A 22 -8.88 45.15 1.08
N ASN A 23 -9.16 44.70 2.31
CA ASN A 23 -8.31 43.77 3.05
C ASN A 23 -9.11 42.63 3.71
N ILE A 24 -10.09 42.08 2.99
CA ILE A 24 -10.82 40.88 3.43
C ILE A 24 -10.36 39.68 2.60
N ASN A 25 -9.49 38.90 3.23
CA ASN A 25 -9.12 37.52 2.92
C ASN A 25 -8.38 37.21 1.61
N ASN A 26 -7.14 37.71 1.52
CA ASN A 26 -6.05 36.95 0.88
C ASN A 26 -5.40 35.91 1.84
N ASN A 27 -5.94 35.72 3.04
CA ASN A 27 -5.40 34.79 4.05
C ASN A 27 -5.83 33.33 3.87
N ASP A 28 -6.76 33.02 2.94
CA ASP A 28 -7.21 31.64 2.71
C ASP A 28 -6.36 30.87 1.68
N LYS A 29 -5.33 31.51 1.10
CA LYS A 29 -4.41 30.87 0.12
C LYS A 29 -3.08 30.43 0.70
N THR A 30 -2.92 30.51 2.01
CA THR A 30 -1.77 29.98 2.75
C THR A 30 -2.22 28.87 3.69
N VAL A 31 -2.96 27.88 3.18
CA VAL A 31 -2.82 26.53 3.72
C VAL A 31 -1.45 26.07 3.26
N TYR A 32 -0.42 26.49 3.99
CA TYR A 32 0.88 25.87 3.90
C TYR A 32 0.64 24.37 3.98
N ASN A 33 1.18 23.62 3.02
CA ASN A 33 1.47 22.20 3.16
C ASN A 33 2.36 22.04 4.41
N ALA A 34 1.78 22.13 5.59
CA ALA A 34 2.47 21.87 6.83
C ALA A 34 2.84 20.40 6.71
N ILE A 35 4.15 20.14 6.58
CA ILE A 35 4.64 18.78 6.64
C ILE A 35 4.25 18.27 8.03
N THR A 36 3.25 17.40 8.10
CA THR A 36 2.85 16.76 9.33
C THR A 36 4.02 15.89 9.78
N PHE A 37 4.77 16.39 10.76
CA PHE A 37 5.96 15.67 11.23
C PHE A 37 5.58 14.37 11.93
N TYR A 38 4.47 14.39 12.66
CA TYR A 38 3.96 13.25 13.41
C TYR A 38 2.44 13.32 13.51
N GLN A 39 1.76 12.24 13.13
CA GLN A 39 0.33 12.04 13.28
C GLN A 39 0.07 10.76 14.06
N LYS A 40 -0.72 10.83 15.14
CA LYS A 40 -1.08 9.62 15.90
C LYS A 40 -1.81 8.62 15.00
N MET A 41 -1.39 7.36 15.01
CA MET A 41 -2.08 6.27 14.35
C MET A 41 -3.40 5.98 15.04
N VAL A 42 -4.48 6.21 14.31
CA VAL A 42 -5.84 5.88 14.71
C VAL A 42 -6.39 4.94 13.63
N PRO A 43 -7.12 3.88 14.01
CA PRO A 43 -7.85 3.06 13.06
C PRO A 43 -8.69 3.92 12.13
N ARG A 44 -8.66 3.58 10.85
CA ARG A 44 -9.39 4.33 9.84
C ARG A 44 -10.90 4.11 9.97
N ASP A 45 -11.69 5.15 9.66
CA ASP A 45 -13.14 5.04 9.55
C ASP A 45 -13.52 4.21 8.29
N PRO A 46 -14.23 3.08 8.44
CA PRO A 46 -14.68 2.27 7.30
C PRO A 46 -15.68 2.97 6.38
N HIS A 47 -16.29 4.08 6.81
CA HIS A 47 -17.34 4.80 6.08
C HIS A 47 -16.85 6.02 5.28
N GLU A 48 -15.55 6.22 5.15
CA GLU A 48 -15.00 7.34 4.38
C GLU A 48 -15.22 7.15 2.87
N ILE A 49 -16.18 7.89 2.29
CA ILE A 49 -16.66 7.68 0.90
C ILE A 49 -15.70 8.23 -0.18
N ASN A 50 -14.83 9.19 0.13
CA ASN A 50 -14.05 9.92 -0.88
C ASN A 50 -12.57 10.12 -0.51
N ARG A 51 -11.85 9.03 -0.20
CA ARG A 51 -10.40 9.14 -0.01
C ARG A 51 -9.68 9.17 -1.35
N THR A 52 -8.94 10.23 -1.59
CA THR A 52 -8.09 10.36 -2.77
C THR A 52 -6.73 9.76 -2.48
N ALA A 53 -6.19 8.95 -3.40
CA ALA A 53 -4.85 8.39 -3.25
C ALA A 53 -3.80 9.51 -3.17
N THR A 54 -2.84 9.37 -2.26
CA THR A 54 -1.75 10.34 -2.15
C THR A 54 -0.79 10.21 -3.34
N PRO A 55 -0.05 11.26 -3.73
CA PRO A 55 0.96 11.14 -4.78
C PRO A 55 2.02 10.05 -4.50
N LEU A 56 2.29 9.77 -3.23
CA LEU A 56 3.26 8.75 -2.82
C LEU A 56 2.70 7.33 -3.00
N GLU A 57 1.41 7.12 -2.74
CA GLU A 57 0.72 5.86 -3.05
C GLU A 57 0.69 5.60 -4.55
N LEU A 58 0.38 6.62 -5.35
CA LEU A 58 0.42 6.50 -6.80
C LEU A 58 1.84 6.19 -7.31
N LEU A 59 2.87 6.75 -6.68
CA LEU A 59 4.26 6.43 -7.02
C LEU A 59 4.59 4.96 -6.68
N PHE A 60 4.11 4.45 -5.54
CA PHE A 60 4.23 3.04 -5.19
C PHE A 60 3.54 2.14 -6.20
N ASP A 61 2.29 2.43 -6.58
CA ASP A 61 1.57 1.66 -7.59
C ASP A 61 2.27 1.67 -8.94
N LEU A 62 2.83 2.83 -9.34
CA LEU A 62 3.58 2.95 -10.58
C LEU A 62 4.86 2.09 -10.58
N THR A 63 5.64 2.09 -9.49
CA THR A 63 6.87 1.26 -9.44
C THR A 63 6.55 -0.22 -9.47
N LEU A 64 5.41 -0.62 -8.89
CA LEU A 64 4.90 -1.98 -8.95
C LEU A 64 4.52 -2.38 -10.38
N VAL A 65 3.80 -1.53 -11.12
CA VAL A 65 3.48 -1.76 -12.53
C VAL A 65 4.75 -1.93 -13.38
N VAL A 66 5.77 -1.12 -13.14
CA VAL A 66 7.07 -1.26 -13.82
C VAL A 66 7.70 -2.61 -13.53
N SER A 67 7.75 -3.04 -12.26
CA SER A 67 8.31 -4.33 -11.86
C SER A 67 7.57 -5.54 -12.46
N ILE A 68 6.24 -5.48 -12.51
CA ILE A 68 5.41 -6.52 -13.16
C ILE A 68 5.61 -6.53 -14.68
N SER A 69 5.85 -5.37 -15.29
CA SER A 69 6.16 -5.29 -16.72
C SER A 69 7.45 -6.02 -17.07
N ILE A 70 8.50 -5.87 -16.26
CA ILE A 70 9.77 -6.62 -16.40
C ILE A 70 9.51 -8.13 -16.24
N THR A 71 8.69 -8.54 -15.28
CA THR A 71 8.29 -9.94 -15.08
C THR A 71 7.58 -10.53 -16.31
N SER A 72 6.69 -9.74 -16.91
CA SER A 72 5.93 -10.14 -18.10
C SER A 72 6.83 -10.24 -19.34
N GLU A 73 7.81 -9.35 -19.47
CA GLU A 73 8.82 -9.38 -20.54
C GLU A 73 9.67 -10.67 -20.45
N GLN A 74 10.22 -10.98 -19.27
CA GLN A 74 11.03 -12.19 -19.07
C GLN A 74 10.24 -13.48 -19.33
N PHE A 75 8.97 -13.53 -18.91
CA PHE A 75 8.06 -14.63 -19.24
C PHE A 75 7.86 -14.78 -20.75
N THR A 76 7.62 -13.67 -21.45
CA THR A 76 7.42 -13.68 -22.89
C THR A 76 8.66 -14.19 -23.63
N HIS A 77 9.86 -13.77 -23.22
CA HIS A 77 11.12 -14.27 -23.78
C HIS A 77 11.25 -15.80 -23.64
N LEU A 78 11.04 -16.35 -22.44
CA LEU A 78 11.11 -17.81 -22.24
C LEU A 78 10.11 -18.57 -23.11
N VAL A 79 8.88 -18.08 -23.23
CA VAL A 79 7.84 -18.73 -24.03
C VAL A 79 8.18 -18.69 -25.52
N LEU A 80 8.63 -17.55 -26.04
CA LEU A 80 8.97 -17.40 -27.46
C LEU A 80 10.23 -18.17 -27.87
N GLU A 81 11.18 -18.34 -26.96
CA GLU A 81 12.39 -19.15 -27.19
C GLU A 81 12.11 -20.68 -27.14
N GLY A 82 10.88 -21.08 -26.85
CA GLY A 82 10.47 -22.49 -26.88
C GLY A 82 10.88 -23.30 -25.65
N PHE A 83 11.17 -22.63 -24.53
CA PHE A 83 11.42 -23.31 -23.26
C PHE A 83 10.16 -24.01 -22.72
N ASN A 84 10.36 -24.89 -21.74
CA ASN A 84 9.26 -25.58 -21.07
C ASN A 84 8.25 -24.58 -20.47
N ILE A 85 6.99 -24.70 -20.90
CA ILE A 85 5.92 -23.78 -20.51
C ILE A 85 5.59 -23.83 -19.03
N ASP A 86 5.66 -25.02 -18.40
CA ASP A 86 5.36 -25.19 -16.98
C ASP A 86 6.41 -24.45 -16.12
N LEU A 87 7.68 -24.53 -16.52
CA LEU A 87 8.75 -23.77 -15.89
C LEU A 87 8.55 -22.25 -16.06
N ALA A 88 8.22 -21.80 -17.27
CA ALA A 88 7.97 -20.38 -17.52
C ALA A 88 6.82 -19.84 -16.65
N ILE A 89 5.73 -20.61 -16.56
CA ILE A 89 4.57 -20.30 -15.69
C ILE A 89 5.03 -20.23 -14.22
N PHE A 90 5.79 -21.22 -13.75
CA PHE A 90 6.30 -21.23 -12.37
C PHE A 90 7.15 -19.99 -12.05
N LEU A 91 8.12 -19.66 -12.91
CA LEU A 91 9.00 -18.50 -12.71
C LEU A 91 8.24 -17.17 -12.75
N PHE A 92 7.26 -17.05 -13.65
CA PHE A 92 6.36 -15.90 -13.68
C PHE A 92 5.57 -15.79 -12.37
N PHE A 93 4.92 -16.86 -11.91
CA PHE A 93 4.17 -16.83 -10.66
C PHE A 93 5.07 -16.56 -9.46
N ALA A 94 6.28 -17.12 -9.41
CA ALA A 94 7.21 -16.91 -8.32
C ALA A 94 7.64 -15.44 -8.18
N THR A 95 7.95 -14.79 -9.30
CA THR A 95 8.38 -13.38 -9.33
C THR A 95 7.20 -12.39 -9.22
N PHE A 96 6.08 -12.70 -9.86
CA PHE A 96 4.84 -11.94 -9.75
C PHE A 96 4.33 -11.92 -8.31
N SER A 97 4.38 -13.07 -7.62
CA SER A 97 3.88 -13.19 -6.24
C SER A 97 4.62 -12.25 -5.28
N SER A 98 5.93 -12.05 -5.44
CA SER A 98 6.69 -11.09 -4.62
C SER A 98 6.17 -9.65 -4.77
N ASN A 99 5.82 -9.25 -6.00
CA ASN A 99 5.24 -7.94 -6.28
C ASN A 99 3.81 -7.84 -5.75
N TRP A 100 2.98 -8.85 -6.02
CA TRP A 100 1.60 -8.90 -5.55
C TRP A 100 1.52 -8.83 -4.03
N MET A 101 2.35 -9.60 -3.31
CA MET A 101 2.38 -9.58 -1.85
C MET A 101 2.80 -8.22 -1.30
N ALA A 102 3.74 -7.53 -1.94
CA ALA A 102 4.10 -6.17 -1.58
C ALA A 102 2.89 -5.21 -1.65
N TRP A 103 2.09 -5.30 -2.71
CA TRP A 103 0.87 -4.51 -2.88
C TRP A 103 -0.21 -4.86 -1.85
N MET A 104 -0.45 -6.16 -1.62
CA MET A 104 -1.43 -6.62 -0.64
C MET A 104 -1.12 -6.10 0.76
N ASP A 105 0.14 -6.26 1.21
CA ASP A 105 0.58 -5.81 2.53
C ASP A 105 0.36 -4.31 2.69
N PHE A 106 0.82 -3.50 1.72
CA PHE A 106 0.66 -2.05 1.73
C PHE A 106 -0.81 -1.61 1.74
N THR A 107 -1.64 -2.21 0.87
CA THR A 107 -3.06 -1.89 0.75
C THR A 107 -3.82 -2.24 2.04
N TRP A 108 -3.53 -3.38 2.64
CA TRP A 108 -4.14 -3.76 3.92
C TRP A 108 -3.76 -2.81 5.04
N PHE A 109 -2.50 -2.39 5.10
CA PHE A 109 -2.10 -1.40 6.10
C PHE A 109 -2.82 -0.07 5.91
N LEU A 110 -2.93 0.43 4.67
CA LEU A 110 -3.66 1.67 4.34
C LEU A 110 -5.19 1.56 4.49
N THR A 111 -5.71 0.34 4.50
CA THR A 111 -7.11 0.08 4.85
C THR A 111 -7.33 0.21 6.36
N ALA A 112 -6.37 -0.26 7.16
CA ALA A 112 -6.46 -0.25 8.61
C ALA A 112 -6.12 1.11 9.24
N TYR A 113 -5.15 1.81 8.68
CA TYR A 113 -4.60 3.07 9.19
C TYR A 113 -4.42 4.07 8.05
N ASP A 114 -4.61 5.37 8.32
CA ASP A 114 -4.33 6.44 7.36
C ASP A 114 -3.25 7.40 7.90
N PRO A 115 -1.98 6.95 7.95
CA PRO A 115 -0.89 7.82 8.39
C PRO A 115 -0.43 8.73 7.24
N ASP A 116 -0.49 10.04 7.42
CA ASP A 116 0.15 11.00 6.49
C ASP A 116 1.20 11.86 7.20
N ASP A 117 2.25 11.20 7.70
CA ASP A 117 3.39 11.89 8.30
C ASP A 117 4.75 11.47 7.72
N VAL A 118 5.80 12.16 8.15
CA VAL A 118 7.16 11.96 7.64
C VAL A 118 7.65 10.52 7.82
N PHE A 119 7.30 9.85 8.92
CA PHE A 119 7.72 8.47 9.16
C PHE A 119 7.07 7.51 8.17
N PHE A 120 5.78 7.68 7.92
CA PHE A 120 5.09 6.90 6.89
C PHE A 120 5.71 7.15 5.52
N ARG A 121 5.95 8.42 5.15
CA ARG A 121 6.52 8.79 3.86
C ARG A 121 7.91 8.18 3.64
N ILE A 122 8.79 8.24 4.64
CA ILE A 122 10.12 7.62 4.59
C ILE A 122 10.00 6.09 4.46
N GLY A 123 9.11 5.46 5.23
CA GLY A 123 8.91 4.02 5.15
C GLY A 123 8.38 3.58 3.78
N THR A 124 7.45 4.33 3.20
CA THR A 124 6.90 4.04 1.86
C THR A 124 7.95 4.25 0.77
N LEU A 125 8.81 5.27 0.88
CA LEU A 125 9.99 5.39 0.01
C LEU A 125 10.93 4.19 0.14
N GLY A 126 11.12 3.68 1.35
CA GLY A 126 11.85 2.45 1.61
C GLY A 126 11.22 1.21 0.97
N GLN A 127 9.89 1.10 0.99
CA GLN A 127 9.15 0.06 0.29
C GLN A 127 9.29 0.18 -1.23
N ILE A 128 9.22 1.39 -1.78
CA ILE A 128 9.47 1.64 -3.21
C ILE A 128 10.87 1.15 -3.61
N LEU A 129 11.91 1.42 -2.81
CA LEU A 129 13.25 0.87 -3.05
C LEU A 129 13.27 -0.67 -3.02
N GLY A 130 12.50 -1.29 -2.13
CA GLY A 130 12.30 -2.74 -2.09
C GLY A 130 11.72 -3.28 -3.41
N ILE A 131 10.64 -2.66 -3.91
CA ILE A 131 9.99 -3.05 -5.18
C ILE A 131 10.93 -2.88 -6.36
N LEU A 132 11.68 -1.77 -6.43
CA LEU A 132 12.68 -1.56 -7.49
C LEU A 132 13.79 -2.62 -7.44
N THR A 133 14.20 -3.02 -6.23
CA THR A 133 15.17 -4.10 -6.04
C THR A 133 14.62 -5.45 -6.51
N ILE A 134 13.34 -5.74 -6.22
CA ILE A 134 12.63 -6.91 -6.75
C ILE A 134 12.65 -6.89 -8.28
N GLY A 135 12.17 -5.80 -8.88
CA GLY A 135 12.06 -5.65 -10.34
C GLY A 135 13.38 -5.83 -11.07
N THR A 136 14.46 -5.22 -10.56
CA THR A 136 15.81 -5.40 -11.12
C THR A 136 16.39 -6.80 -10.90
N GLY A 137 15.91 -7.53 -9.89
CA GLY A 137 16.27 -8.92 -9.64
C GLY A 137 15.52 -9.94 -10.49
N VAL A 138 14.44 -9.54 -11.17
CA VAL A 138 13.60 -10.46 -11.96
C VAL A 138 14.40 -11.19 -13.05
N PRO A 139 15.24 -10.55 -13.89
CA PRO A 139 16.01 -11.29 -14.90
C PRO A 139 16.91 -12.39 -14.28
N SER A 140 17.53 -12.12 -13.13
CA SER A 140 18.33 -13.11 -12.39
C SER A 140 17.47 -14.25 -11.85
N ALA A 141 16.26 -13.96 -11.40
CA ALA A 141 15.32 -14.98 -10.92
C ALA A 141 14.89 -15.96 -12.02
N PHE A 142 14.76 -15.48 -13.26
CA PHE A 142 14.51 -16.32 -14.42
C PHE A 142 15.70 -17.23 -14.79
N MET A 143 16.88 -16.96 -14.24
CA MET A 143 18.06 -17.86 -14.23
C MET A 143 18.20 -18.65 -12.93
N PHE A 144 17.11 -18.84 -12.18
CA PHE A 144 17.04 -19.50 -10.86
C PHE A 144 17.82 -18.83 -9.74
N ASN A 145 18.22 -17.57 -9.89
CA ASN A 145 18.86 -16.79 -8.84
C ASN A 145 17.89 -15.77 -8.25
N PHE A 146 17.21 -16.16 -7.17
CA PHE A 146 16.22 -15.33 -6.47
C PHE A 146 16.80 -14.43 -5.39
N ILE A 147 18.12 -14.41 -5.17
CA ILE A 147 18.73 -13.73 -4.03
C ILE A 147 18.45 -12.22 -4.03
N GLN A 148 18.50 -11.57 -5.19
CA GLN A 148 18.19 -10.15 -5.28
C GLN A 148 16.70 -9.86 -5.03
N VAL A 149 15.80 -10.69 -5.56
CA VAL A 149 14.36 -10.61 -5.28
C VAL A 149 14.09 -10.78 -3.79
N LEU A 150 14.74 -11.75 -3.15
CA LEU A 150 14.65 -11.98 -1.71
C LEU A 150 15.09 -10.75 -0.91
N TYR A 151 16.24 -10.15 -1.23
CA TYR A 151 16.71 -8.96 -0.52
C TYR A 151 15.80 -7.75 -0.71
N GLY A 152 15.26 -7.55 -1.92
CA GLY A 152 14.24 -6.53 -2.17
C GLY A 152 12.97 -6.75 -1.33
N PHE A 153 12.53 -8.00 -1.21
CA PHE A 153 11.37 -8.38 -0.40
C PHE A 153 11.63 -8.20 1.11
N ILE A 154 12.82 -8.58 1.61
CA ILE A 154 13.24 -8.32 2.99
C ILE A 154 13.24 -6.82 3.29
N LEU A 155 13.80 -6.00 2.38
CA LEU A 155 13.86 -4.55 2.55
C LEU A 155 12.45 -3.95 2.65
N LEU A 156 11.57 -4.31 1.71
CA LEU A 156 10.16 -3.90 1.73
C LEU A 156 9.49 -4.27 3.06
N ARG A 157 9.67 -5.53 3.50
CA ARG A 157 9.07 -6.03 4.74
C ARG A 157 9.63 -5.38 6.00
N ALA A 158 10.90 -5.01 6.02
CA ALA A 158 11.47 -4.31 7.17
C ALA A 158 10.74 -2.98 7.42
N PHE A 159 10.38 -2.25 6.36
CA PHE A 159 9.57 -1.03 6.48
C PHE A 159 8.10 -1.32 6.81
N TYR A 160 7.52 -2.37 6.22
CA TYR A 160 6.16 -2.78 6.58
C TYR A 160 6.03 -3.14 8.08
N VAL A 161 6.95 -3.97 8.59
CA VAL A 161 6.98 -4.38 9.99
C VAL A 161 7.25 -3.19 10.90
N SER A 162 8.08 -2.21 10.48
CA SER A 162 8.34 -1.03 11.31
C SER A 162 7.11 -0.12 11.46
N PHE A 163 6.20 -0.10 10.49
CA PHE A 163 4.90 0.58 10.64
C PHE A 163 4.06 -0.01 11.77
N TYR A 164 3.99 -1.33 11.87
CA TYR A 164 3.27 -1.98 12.96
C TYR A 164 4.02 -1.91 14.29
N LEU A 165 5.32 -2.26 14.28
CA LEU A 165 6.12 -2.39 15.50
C LEU A 165 6.37 -1.04 16.15
N GLY A 166 6.78 -0.04 15.37
CA GLY A 166 7.16 1.27 15.87
C GLY A 166 5.97 2.15 16.23
N ARG A 167 4.76 1.85 15.71
CA ARG A 167 3.62 2.77 15.78
C ARG A 167 2.31 2.09 16.10
N ALA A 168 1.75 1.28 15.20
CA ALA A 168 0.40 0.73 15.39
C ALA A 168 0.28 -0.07 16.70
N ALA A 169 1.29 -0.87 17.05
CA ALA A 169 1.29 -1.66 18.29
C ALA A 169 1.43 -0.81 19.58
N PHE A 170 1.96 0.41 19.50
CA PHE A 170 2.12 1.31 20.66
C PHE A 170 0.96 2.30 20.79
N GLU A 171 0.51 2.85 19.67
CA GLU A 171 -0.45 3.97 19.62
C GLU A 171 -1.91 3.49 19.61
N ASP A 172 -2.17 2.27 19.11
CA ASP A 172 -3.48 1.62 19.12
C ASP A 172 -3.49 0.45 20.13
N SER A 173 -3.77 0.79 21.39
CA SER A 173 -3.83 -0.19 22.48
C SER A 173 -4.97 -1.20 22.34
N VAL A 174 -6.05 -0.84 21.63
CA VAL A 174 -7.23 -1.68 21.43
C VAL A 174 -6.89 -2.83 20.49
N ASN A 175 -6.21 -2.55 19.37
CA ASN A 175 -5.83 -3.57 18.39
C ASN A 175 -4.37 -4.04 18.52
N ARG A 176 -3.73 -3.77 19.66
CA ARG A 176 -2.31 -4.11 19.90
C ARG A 176 -1.99 -5.59 19.67
N ILE A 177 -2.88 -6.49 20.08
CA ILE A 177 -2.69 -7.94 19.89
C ILE A 177 -2.69 -8.31 18.40
N TYR A 178 -3.62 -7.75 17.62
CA TYR A 178 -3.67 -7.92 16.16
C TYR A 178 -2.36 -7.42 15.52
N ASN A 179 -1.92 -6.21 15.88
CA ASN A 179 -0.69 -5.61 15.34
C ASN A 179 0.56 -6.46 15.66
N LEU A 180 0.67 -6.97 16.89
CA LEU A 180 1.77 -7.87 17.29
C LEU A 180 1.74 -9.21 16.56
N ARG A 181 0.55 -9.76 16.28
CA ARG A 181 0.41 -10.99 15.48
C ARG A 181 0.79 -10.78 14.03
N MET A 182 0.38 -9.67 13.42
CA MET A 182 0.81 -9.29 12.07
C MET A 182 2.33 -9.23 11.99
N ILE A 183 2.98 -8.52 12.92
CA ILE A 183 4.45 -8.46 13.00
C ILE A 183 5.06 -9.85 13.10
N PHE A 184 4.59 -10.67 14.04
CA PHE A 184 5.15 -11.99 14.31
C PHE A 184 5.00 -12.92 13.11
N LEU A 185 3.78 -13.03 12.56
CA LEU A 185 3.50 -13.94 11.45
C LEU A 185 4.20 -13.52 10.17
N THR A 186 4.18 -12.23 9.81
CA THR A 186 4.91 -11.71 8.65
C THR A 186 6.41 -11.97 8.79
N THR A 187 6.99 -11.74 9.98
CA THR A 187 8.42 -12.02 10.22
C THR A 187 8.75 -13.51 10.17
N LEU A 188 7.85 -14.36 10.67
CA LEU A 188 8.01 -15.82 10.64
C LEU A 188 8.02 -16.35 9.19
N VAL A 189 7.07 -15.91 8.36
CA VAL A 189 7.02 -16.33 6.96
C VAL A 189 8.22 -15.75 6.20
N GLN A 190 8.63 -14.52 6.49
CA GLN A 190 9.85 -13.94 5.90
C GLN A 190 11.12 -14.71 6.27
N ALA A 191 11.24 -15.21 7.50
CA ALA A 191 12.32 -16.10 7.91
C ALA A 191 12.29 -17.42 7.12
N GLY A 192 11.08 -17.95 6.86
CA GLY A 192 10.87 -19.09 5.97
C GLY A 192 11.46 -18.84 4.58
N TRP A 193 11.07 -17.74 3.92
CA TRP A 193 11.61 -17.35 2.61
C TRP A 193 13.13 -17.21 2.59
N TYR A 194 13.71 -16.61 3.63
CA TYR A 194 15.15 -16.46 3.76
C TYR A 194 15.84 -17.83 3.87
N ILE A 195 15.35 -18.69 4.77
CA ILE A 195 15.95 -19.99 5.03
C ILE A 195 15.90 -20.87 3.78
N THR A 196 14.74 -20.95 3.11
CA THR A 196 14.58 -21.80 1.92
C THR A 196 15.39 -21.31 0.75
N SER A 197 15.55 -19.99 0.58
CA SER A 197 16.30 -19.40 -0.53
C SER A 197 17.82 -19.47 -0.34
N VAL A 198 18.32 -19.39 0.91
CA VAL A 198 19.76 -19.36 1.21
C VAL A 198 20.32 -20.75 1.51
N TYR A 199 19.57 -21.58 2.24
CA TYR A 199 20.03 -22.89 2.72
C TYR A 199 19.31 -24.07 2.07
N GLY A 200 18.30 -23.81 1.22
CA GLY A 200 17.58 -24.86 0.52
C GLY A 200 18.45 -25.59 -0.50
N PRO A 201 18.19 -26.90 -0.74
CA PRO A 201 18.75 -27.60 -1.90
C PRO A 201 18.47 -26.85 -3.20
N PRO A 202 19.44 -26.76 -4.13
CA PRO A 202 19.27 -26.11 -5.42
C PRO A 202 18.50 -27.03 -6.40
N THR A 203 17.34 -27.53 -6.00
CA THR A 203 16.48 -28.39 -6.82
C THR A 203 15.15 -27.70 -7.10
N ILE A 204 14.63 -27.91 -8.31
CA ILE A 204 13.35 -27.32 -8.74
C ILE A 204 12.21 -27.81 -7.85
N GLU A 205 12.20 -29.11 -7.50
CA GLU A 205 11.18 -29.70 -6.64
C GLU A 205 11.16 -29.06 -5.25
N TRP A 206 12.32 -28.81 -4.65
CA TRP A 206 12.42 -28.13 -3.36
C TRP A 206 11.89 -26.70 -3.45
N THR A 207 12.37 -25.93 -4.43
CA THR A 207 11.96 -24.54 -4.63
C THR A 207 10.46 -24.42 -4.89
N ALA A 208 9.91 -25.27 -5.76
CA ALA A 208 8.47 -25.27 -6.05
C ALA A 208 7.63 -25.68 -4.83
N SER A 209 8.03 -26.71 -4.10
CA SER A 209 7.29 -27.18 -2.92
C SER A 209 7.30 -26.16 -1.80
N THR A 210 8.48 -25.59 -1.49
CA THR A 210 8.63 -24.55 -0.47
C THR A 210 7.91 -23.26 -0.87
N PHE A 211 7.95 -22.87 -2.15
CA PHE A 211 7.18 -21.76 -2.67
C PHE A 211 5.68 -21.94 -2.42
N VAL A 212 5.10 -23.08 -2.77
CA VAL A 212 3.67 -23.36 -2.56
C VAL A 212 3.31 -23.30 -1.07
N VAL A 213 4.11 -23.93 -0.21
CA VAL A 213 3.87 -23.92 1.25
C VAL A 213 3.96 -22.52 1.83
N LEU A 214 5.01 -21.76 1.48
CA LEU A 214 5.18 -20.41 2.01
C LEU A 214 4.12 -19.46 1.46
N MET A 215 3.77 -19.53 0.18
CA MET A 215 2.66 -18.75 -0.38
C MET A 215 1.33 -19.06 0.30
N PHE A 216 1.07 -20.31 0.64
CA PHE A 216 -0.10 -20.66 1.42
C PHE A 216 -0.05 -19.98 2.80
N CYS A 217 1.08 -20.01 3.49
CA CYS A 217 1.24 -19.28 4.75
C CYS A 217 1.01 -17.76 4.59
N GLU A 218 1.46 -17.16 3.48
CA GLU A 218 1.25 -15.73 3.17
C GLU A 218 -0.23 -15.37 3.09
N PHE A 219 -1.04 -16.18 2.41
CA PHE A 219 -2.47 -15.91 2.29
C PHE A 219 -3.24 -16.10 3.60
N PHE A 220 -2.77 -16.98 4.48
CA PHE A 220 -3.52 -17.37 5.67
C PHE A 220 -3.18 -16.55 6.91
N PHE A 221 -1.98 -15.97 7.02
CA PHE A 221 -1.61 -15.24 8.23
C PHE A 221 -2.53 -14.05 8.58
N PRO A 222 -3.11 -13.28 7.63
CA PRO A 222 -4.03 -12.19 7.95
C PRO A 222 -5.33 -12.70 8.57
N TYR A 223 -5.82 -13.87 8.12
CA TYR A 223 -6.98 -14.49 8.76
C TYR A 223 -6.63 -14.97 10.17
N ILE A 224 -5.42 -15.49 10.38
CA ILE A 224 -4.93 -15.93 11.70
C ILE A 224 -4.78 -14.74 12.65
N SER A 225 -4.33 -13.58 12.17
CA SER A 225 -4.20 -12.38 13.00
C SER A 225 -5.56 -11.89 13.51
N GLU A 226 -6.63 -12.07 12.73
CA GLU A 226 -8.01 -11.70 13.09
C GLU A 226 -8.71 -12.64 14.10
N ILE A 227 -8.22 -13.88 14.33
CA ILE A 227 -8.93 -14.93 15.11
C ILE A 227 -9.32 -14.52 16.55
N ALA A 228 -8.62 -13.57 17.17
CA ALA A 228 -8.93 -13.12 18.55
C ALA A 228 -9.19 -11.63 18.68
N THR A 229 -8.99 -10.85 17.61
CA THR A 229 -9.13 -9.39 17.65
C THR A 229 -9.50 -8.95 16.24
N PRO A 230 -10.65 -8.27 16.04
CA PRO A 230 -11.03 -7.79 14.72
C PRO A 230 -9.95 -6.88 14.13
N SER A 231 -9.76 -6.92 12.82
CA SER A 231 -8.89 -5.98 12.12
C SER A 231 -9.37 -4.53 12.35
N PRO A 232 -8.46 -3.57 12.59
CA PRO A 232 -8.79 -2.16 12.65
C PRO A 232 -9.46 -1.76 11.32
N GLY A 233 -10.75 -1.45 11.34
CA GLY A 233 -11.53 -1.12 10.13
C GLY A 233 -12.57 -2.17 9.69
N ARG A 234 -12.62 -3.35 10.33
CA ARG A 234 -13.71 -4.33 10.15
C ARG A 234 -14.52 -4.45 11.43
N HIS A 235 -15.60 -3.66 11.55
CA HIS A 235 -16.56 -3.82 12.64
C HIS A 235 -17.67 -4.83 12.26
N PRO A 236 -17.86 -5.93 13.01
CA PRO A 236 -18.87 -6.95 12.74
C PRO A 236 -20.31 -6.43 12.73
N ILE A 237 -20.59 -5.37 13.49
CA ILE A 237 -21.93 -4.79 13.63
C ILE A 237 -22.43 -4.16 12.31
N HIS A 238 -21.54 -3.74 11.40
CA HIS A 238 -21.92 -3.11 10.14
C HIS A 238 -21.93 -4.05 8.92
N LEU A 239 -21.47 -5.31 9.08
CA LEU A 239 -21.65 -6.34 8.05
C LEU A 239 -23.14 -6.72 7.94
N GLY A 240 -23.87 -6.73 9.06
CA GLY A 240 -25.31 -6.99 9.07
C GLY A 240 -26.15 -5.91 8.36
N GLU A 241 -25.76 -4.64 8.47
CA GLU A 241 -26.48 -3.51 7.84
C GLU A 241 -26.37 -3.53 6.30
N ARG A 242 -25.24 -4.00 5.75
CA ARG A 242 -25.07 -4.14 4.29
C ARG A 242 -25.78 -5.35 3.69
N TYR A 243 -25.90 -6.46 4.41
CA TYR A 243 -26.67 -7.63 3.94
C TYR A 243 -28.19 -7.47 4.16
N GLY A 244 -28.61 -6.57 5.06
CA GLY A 244 -30.03 -6.24 5.28
C GLY A 244 -30.59 -5.14 4.36
N ALA A 245 -29.74 -4.49 3.56
CA ALA A 245 -30.11 -3.46 2.60
C ALA A 245 -30.07 -3.92 1.13
N LEU A 246 -29.94 -5.24 0.90
CA LEU A 246 -30.13 -5.89 -0.40
C LEU A 246 -31.50 -6.57 -0.48
#